data_AF-A0A820DQ66-F1
#
_entry.id   AF-A0A820DQ66-F1
#
_cell.length_a   1.000
_cell.length_b   1.000
_cell.length_c   1.000
_cell.angle_alpha   90.00
_cell.angle_beta   90.00
_cell.angle_gamma   90.00
#
_symmetry.space_group_name_H-M   'P 1'
#
loop_
_entity.id
_entity.type
_entity.pdbx_description
1 polymer ?
#
loop_
_entity_poly.entity_id
_entity_poly.type
_entity_poly.pdbx_seq_one_letter_code
_entity_poly.pdbx_strand_id
1 'polypeptide(L)'
;MEISDAQKEREAIAALRDAESRVNHSELIISLLVQAITHFKKHSSNRMKLYLMYNLAEEYASSKDYDKALNYYNHIVQAYRTEQWWPILEAILPSALKCAYLSANLQDWIRFSLEILNPNIQLSSQIKNQTQTNLENLIIKNLTPQVEPTVSSNDDKWKALLNKQPIVIDADTFKGLLECKVYFTHDAVSVDCDITLQVALKNGFPLPIEFDQLLVYFNLKEYDDLANVTDVEKLKFSPNEQRILTFNFTPRGDHVQRTLEITSVSLIYGKINQTHIDFQWRTSLQPNPSFQQGPLTPKWQIKAGHILWENLPIRRKTNVIMRAAEVQLTVEHQLPVLLYESYPIKIHIKNCENVDIQSAV
;
A
#
# COMPACT_ATOMS: atom_id res chain seq x y z
N MET A 1 14.46 48.25 -57.20
CA MET A 1 14.68 47.00 -57.95
C MET A 1 15.12 45.92 -56.95
N GLU A 2 14.34 45.69 -55.88
CA GLU A 2 14.73 44.82 -54.73
C GLU A 2 13.65 43.78 -54.37
N ILE A 3 12.55 43.72 -55.12
CA ILE A 3 11.38 42.87 -54.79
C ILE A 3 11.61 41.40 -55.23
N SER A 4 12.56 41.15 -56.13
CA SER A 4 12.85 39.81 -56.70
C SER A 4 13.63 38.91 -55.73
N ASP A 5 14.52 39.48 -54.93
CA ASP A 5 15.35 38.71 -53.99
C ASP A 5 14.54 38.25 -52.77
N ALA A 6 13.60 39.08 -52.29
CA ALA A 6 12.70 38.73 -51.19
C ALA A 6 11.74 37.56 -51.55
N GLN A 7 11.42 37.39 -52.84
CA GLN A 7 10.54 36.31 -53.31
C GLN A 7 11.30 34.98 -53.40
N LYS A 8 12.53 35.01 -53.92
CA LYS A 8 13.43 33.84 -53.92
C LYS A 8 13.84 33.41 -52.51
N GLU A 9 14.03 34.35 -51.60
CA GLU A 9 14.32 34.05 -50.18
C GLU A 9 13.13 33.33 -49.53
N ARG A 10 11.90 33.76 -49.80
CA ARG A 10 10.69 33.06 -49.32
C ARG A 10 10.57 31.65 -49.88
N GLU A 11 10.88 31.45 -51.15
CA GLU A 11 10.88 30.13 -51.79
C GLU A 11 12.00 29.23 -51.24
N ALA A 12 13.18 29.78 -50.99
CA ALA A 12 14.28 29.05 -50.36
C ALA A 12 13.96 28.65 -48.90
N ILE A 13 13.36 29.55 -48.12
CA ILE A 13 12.88 29.26 -46.75
C ILE A 13 11.79 28.18 -46.80
N ALA A 14 10.85 28.24 -47.75
CA ALA A 14 9.83 27.21 -47.92
C ALA A 14 10.46 25.85 -48.26
N ALA A 15 11.39 25.81 -49.21
CA ALA A 15 12.11 24.59 -49.58
C ALA A 15 12.94 24.00 -48.43
N LEU A 16 13.56 24.85 -47.60
CA LEU A 16 14.27 24.42 -46.40
C LEU A 16 13.32 23.85 -45.35
N ARG A 17 12.17 24.50 -45.10
CA ARG A 17 11.13 23.97 -44.18
C ARG A 17 10.56 22.64 -44.69
N ASP A 18 10.41 22.48 -46.00
CA ASP A 18 9.99 21.22 -46.62
C ASP A 18 11.07 20.14 -46.53
N ALA A 19 12.36 20.50 -46.59
CA ALA A 19 13.45 19.58 -46.34
C ALA A 19 13.54 19.18 -44.85
N GLU A 20 13.40 20.14 -43.94
CA GLU A 20 13.43 19.92 -42.49
C GLU A 20 12.23 19.12 -41.97
N SER A 21 11.03 19.33 -42.55
CA SER A 21 9.83 18.56 -42.19
C SER A 21 9.88 17.09 -42.63
N ARG A 22 10.74 16.75 -43.61
CA ARG A 22 10.98 15.36 -44.04
C ARG A 22 11.91 14.60 -43.10
N VAL A 23 12.67 15.29 -42.24
CA VAL A 23 13.57 14.65 -41.28
C VAL A 23 12.78 14.29 -40.02
N ASN A 24 12.80 13.01 -39.66
CA ASN A 24 12.24 12.57 -38.38
C ASN A 24 13.24 12.89 -37.24
N HIS A 25 13.18 14.12 -36.75
CA HIS A 25 14.06 14.59 -35.68
C HIS A 25 13.91 13.76 -34.40
N SER A 26 12.71 13.28 -34.10
CA SER A 26 12.44 12.48 -32.90
C SER A 26 13.21 11.15 -32.90
N GLU A 27 13.29 10.46 -34.03
CA GLU A 27 14.08 9.21 -34.13
C GLU A 27 15.59 9.44 -33.93
N LEU A 28 16.11 10.54 -34.49
CA LEU A 28 17.52 10.91 -34.31
C LEU A 28 17.81 11.23 -32.84
N ILE A 29 16.96 12.03 -32.19
CA ILE A 29 17.10 12.37 -30.77
C ILE A 29 17.02 11.12 -29.90
N ILE A 30 16.04 10.24 -30.15
CA ILE A 30 15.90 8.95 -29.46
C ILE A 30 17.18 8.12 -29.58
N SER A 31 17.75 8.00 -30.79
CA SER A 31 18.98 7.23 -31.01
C SER A 31 20.17 7.76 -30.22
N LEU A 32 20.33 9.09 -30.17
CA LEU A 32 21.40 9.77 -29.43
C LEU A 32 21.20 9.63 -27.92
N LEU A 33 19.97 9.79 -27.43
CA LEU A 33 19.65 9.64 -26.01
C LEU A 33 19.89 8.21 -25.51
N VAL A 34 19.52 7.21 -26.31
CA VAL A 34 19.79 5.79 -25.99
C VAL A 34 21.30 5.54 -25.90
N GLN A 35 22.09 6.04 -26.86
CA GLN A 35 23.55 5.94 -26.80
C GLN A 35 24.10 6.63 -25.55
N ALA A 36 23.67 7.85 -25.24
CA ALA A 36 24.08 8.58 -24.05
C ALA A 36 23.79 7.79 -22.76
N ILE A 37 22.59 7.20 -22.62
CA ILE A 37 22.23 6.35 -21.47
C ILE A 37 23.19 5.18 -21.33
N THR A 38 23.59 4.51 -22.42
CA THR A 38 24.56 3.40 -22.35
C THR A 38 25.93 3.86 -21.87
N HIS A 39 26.38 5.05 -22.29
CA HIS A 39 27.62 5.65 -21.79
C HIS A 39 27.53 5.96 -20.29
N PHE A 40 26.47 6.63 -19.83
CA PHE A 40 26.32 6.95 -18.40
C PHE A 40 26.08 5.72 -17.52
N LYS A 41 25.49 4.66 -18.06
CA LYS A 41 25.40 3.35 -17.39
C LYS A 41 26.78 2.74 -17.17
N LYS A 42 27.69 2.84 -18.15
CA LYS A 42 29.08 2.38 -18.02
C LYS A 42 29.88 3.20 -17.01
N HIS A 43 29.61 4.50 -16.92
CA HIS A 43 30.28 5.42 -16.00
C HIS A 43 29.62 5.56 -14.61
N SER A 44 28.70 4.64 -14.24
CA SER A 44 28.05 4.57 -12.91
C SER A 44 27.30 5.83 -12.44
N SER A 45 26.93 6.73 -13.35
CA SER A 45 26.26 7.99 -13.00
C SER A 45 24.73 7.85 -13.02
N ASN A 46 24.15 7.39 -11.91
CA ASN A 46 22.71 7.06 -11.85
C ASN A 46 21.78 8.26 -12.07
N ARG A 47 22.11 9.45 -11.54
CA ARG A 47 21.26 10.64 -11.69
C ARG A 47 21.17 11.14 -13.13
N MET A 48 22.31 11.20 -13.81
CA MET A 48 22.35 11.59 -15.23
C MET A 48 21.62 10.56 -16.09
N LYS A 49 21.73 9.27 -15.75
CA LYS A 49 20.95 8.19 -16.39
C LYS A 49 19.45 8.45 -16.27
N LEU A 50 18.94 8.75 -15.08
CA LEU A 50 17.51 9.01 -14.85
C LEU A 50 17.03 10.26 -15.60
N TYR A 51 17.83 11.33 -15.61
CA TYR A 51 17.52 12.55 -16.36
C TYR A 51 17.43 12.29 -17.87
N LEU A 52 18.38 11.55 -18.44
CA LEU A 52 18.34 11.19 -19.87
C LEU A 52 17.19 10.24 -20.20
N MET A 53 16.83 9.32 -19.29
CA MET A 53 15.65 8.47 -19.44
C MET A 53 14.36 9.29 -19.44
N TYR A 54 14.29 10.38 -18.66
CA TYR A 54 13.14 11.29 -18.68
C TYR A 54 13.03 12.01 -20.03
N ASN A 55 14.12 12.60 -20.52
CA ASN A 55 14.12 13.23 -21.85
C ASN A 55 13.74 12.23 -22.94
N LEU A 56 14.24 10.99 -22.85
CA LEU A 56 13.88 9.92 -23.79
C LEU A 56 12.38 9.59 -23.73
N ALA A 57 11.77 9.58 -22.54
CA ALA A 57 10.35 9.33 -22.37
C ALA A 57 9.48 10.45 -22.97
N GLU A 58 9.86 11.72 -22.81
CA GLU A 58 9.18 12.86 -23.42
C GLU A 58 9.23 12.81 -24.96
N GLU A 59 10.37 12.38 -25.53
CA GLU A 59 10.53 12.19 -26.98
C GLU A 59 9.67 11.03 -27.51
N TYR A 60 9.59 9.92 -26.76
CA TYR A 60 8.68 8.82 -27.11
C TYR A 60 7.21 9.25 -27.03
N ALA A 61 6.83 10.04 -26.03
CA ALA A 61 5.49 10.61 -25.91
C ALA A 61 5.16 11.52 -27.10
N SER A 62 6.13 12.34 -27.54
CA SER A 62 6.00 13.22 -28.71
C SER A 62 5.89 12.42 -30.02
N SER A 63 6.57 11.27 -30.09
CA SER A 63 6.53 10.33 -31.22
C SER A 63 5.26 9.45 -31.25
N LYS A 64 4.35 9.61 -30.28
CA LYS A 64 3.12 8.80 -30.09
C LYS A 64 3.35 7.33 -29.69
N ASP A 65 4.57 6.98 -29.31
CA ASP A 65 4.97 5.65 -28.81
C ASP A 65 4.77 5.57 -27.28
N TYR A 66 3.51 5.67 -26.82
CA TYR A 66 3.19 5.81 -25.39
C TYR A 66 3.56 4.58 -24.53
N ASP A 67 3.51 3.37 -25.09
CA ASP A 67 3.85 2.14 -24.36
C ASP A 67 5.34 2.10 -23.96
N LYS A 68 6.22 2.53 -24.86
CA LYS A 68 7.66 2.62 -24.57
C LYS A 68 7.93 3.73 -23.57
N ALA A 69 7.29 4.88 -23.73
CA ALA A 69 7.41 5.99 -22.79
C ALA A 69 7.05 5.56 -21.35
N LEU A 70 5.95 4.81 -21.19
CA LEU A 70 5.49 4.33 -19.89
C LEU A 70 6.48 3.40 -19.19
N ASN A 71 7.17 2.53 -19.94
CA ASN A 71 8.21 1.68 -19.36
C ASN A 71 9.36 2.52 -18.76
N TYR A 72 9.77 3.59 -19.44
CA TYR A 72 10.76 4.52 -18.91
C TYR A 72 10.22 5.30 -17.71
N TYR A 73 9.00 5.85 -17.79
CA TYR A 73 8.38 6.56 -16.66
C TYR A 73 8.24 5.68 -15.42
N ASN A 74 7.80 4.43 -15.56
CA ASN A 74 7.69 3.48 -14.43
C ASN A 74 9.04 3.29 -13.72
N HIS A 75 10.12 3.07 -14.48
CA HIS A 75 11.46 2.93 -13.90
C HIS A 75 11.91 4.23 -13.21
N ILE A 76 11.65 5.39 -13.82
CA ILE A 76 12.04 6.70 -13.29
C ILE A 76 11.28 7.01 -11.99
N VAL A 77 9.96 6.84 -11.99
CA VAL A 77 9.07 7.04 -10.84
C VAL A 77 9.50 6.13 -9.69
N GLN A 78 9.76 4.84 -9.96
CA GLN A 78 10.24 3.91 -8.93
C GLN A 78 11.58 4.36 -8.34
N ALA A 79 12.55 4.79 -9.16
CA ALA A 79 13.84 5.25 -8.69
C ALA A 79 13.74 6.53 -7.83
N TYR A 80 13.03 7.56 -8.31
CA TYR A 80 12.86 8.80 -7.56
C TYR A 80 12.02 8.61 -6.28
N ARG A 81 11.08 7.67 -6.28
CA ARG A 81 10.34 7.28 -5.07
C ARG A 81 11.26 6.65 -4.03
N THR A 82 12.12 5.70 -4.43
CA THR A 82 13.08 5.08 -3.51
C THR A 82 14.07 6.07 -2.92
N GLU A 83 14.47 7.09 -3.70
CA GLU A 83 15.36 8.15 -3.24
C GLU A 83 14.62 9.31 -2.53
N GLN A 84 13.28 9.31 -2.51
CA GLN A 84 12.41 10.35 -1.93
C GLN A 84 12.55 11.76 -2.55
N TRP A 85 12.75 11.86 -3.86
CA TRP A 85 12.86 13.14 -4.59
C TRP A 85 11.49 13.67 -5.02
N TRP A 86 10.67 14.07 -4.04
CA TRP A 86 9.29 14.51 -4.26
C TRP A 86 9.11 15.63 -5.30
N PRO A 87 9.93 16.70 -5.34
CA PRO A 87 9.72 17.80 -6.31
C PRO A 87 9.96 17.38 -7.77
N ILE A 88 10.88 16.44 -8.02
CA ILE A 88 11.12 15.93 -9.36
C ILE A 88 9.98 14.98 -9.77
N LEU A 89 9.55 14.13 -8.83
CA LEU A 89 8.42 13.23 -9.03
C LEU A 89 7.15 14.00 -9.40
N GLU A 90 6.89 15.11 -8.70
CA GLU A 90 5.79 16.03 -8.96
C GLU A 90 5.72 16.52 -10.41
N ALA A 91 6.86 16.91 -10.98
CA ALA A 91 6.91 17.40 -12.36
C ALA A 91 6.68 16.30 -13.40
N ILE A 92 7.09 15.06 -13.11
CA ILE A 92 7.04 13.93 -14.05
C ILE A 92 5.67 13.25 -14.08
N LEU A 93 4.99 13.18 -12.93
CA LEU A 93 3.74 12.43 -12.77
C LEU A 93 2.60 12.87 -13.69
N PRO A 94 2.34 14.18 -13.95
CA PRO A 94 1.31 14.60 -14.88
C PRO A 94 1.57 14.12 -16.32
N SER A 95 2.82 14.20 -16.80
CA SER A 95 3.21 13.67 -18.12
C SER A 95 3.05 12.16 -18.19
N ALA A 96 3.47 11.43 -17.15
CA ALA A 96 3.31 9.98 -17.06
C ALA A 96 1.83 9.55 -17.03
N LEU A 97 0.98 10.25 -16.29
CA LEU A 97 -0.45 9.99 -16.22
C LEU A 97 -1.13 10.24 -17.57
N LYS A 98 -0.75 11.32 -18.28
CA LYS A 98 -1.24 11.59 -19.64
C LYS A 98 -0.84 10.47 -20.61
N CYS A 99 0.40 9.99 -20.53
CA CYS A 99 0.86 8.86 -21.35
C CYS A 99 0.08 7.57 -21.02
N ALA A 100 -0.19 7.31 -19.73
CA ALA A 100 -0.96 6.15 -19.29
C ALA A 100 -2.42 6.20 -19.78
N TYR A 101 -3.00 7.41 -19.80
CA TYR A 101 -4.33 7.64 -20.37
C TYR A 101 -4.36 7.35 -21.87
N LEU A 102 -3.36 7.83 -22.61
CA LEU A 102 -3.26 7.69 -24.06
C LEU A 102 -2.93 6.26 -24.52
N SER A 103 -2.14 5.51 -23.77
CA SER A 103 -1.89 4.09 -24.05
C SER A 103 -3.05 3.17 -23.65
N ALA A 104 -4.03 3.69 -22.89
CA ALA A 104 -5.07 2.90 -22.23
C ALA A 104 -4.50 1.80 -21.31
N ASN A 105 -3.43 2.09 -20.56
CA ASN A 105 -2.92 1.18 -19.54
C ASN A 105 -3.53 1.50 -18.17
N LEU A 106 -4.52 0.71 -17.77
CA LEU A 106 -5.29 0.88 -16.54
C LEU A 106 -4.43 0.75 -15.27
N GLN A 107 -3.52 -0.23 -15.21
CA GLN A 107 -2.74 -0.51 -14.01
C GLN A 107 -1.77 0.62 -13.68
N ASP A 108 -1.05 1.13 -14.69
CA ASP A 108 -0.09 2.21 -14.50
C ASP A 108 -0.79 3.54 -14.27
N TRP A 109 -1.96 3.76 -14.88
CA TRP A 109 -2.79 4.94 -14.61
C TRP A 109 -3.26 5.00 -13.14
N ILE A 110 -3.70 3.86 -12.57
CA ILE A 110 -4.07 3.79 -11.15
C ILE A 110 -2.83 4.04 -10.26
N ARG A 111 -1.68 3.47 -10.59
CA ARG A 111 -0.46 3.68 -9.81
C ARG A 111 -0.01 5.14 -9.81
N PHE A 112 0.02 5.79 -10.97
CA PHE A 112 0.40 7.21 -11.06
C PHE A 112 -0.62 8.12 -10.40
N SER A 113 -1.93 7.83 -10.52
CA SER A 113 -2.95 8.62 -9.81
C SER A 113 -2.82 8.49 -8.29
N LEU A 114 -2.58 7.29 -7.75
CA LEU A 114 -2.29 7.11 -6.32
C LEU A 114 -1.03 7.87 -5.90
N GLU A 115 0.04 7.86 -6.71
CA GLU A 115 1.25 8.61 -6.39
C GLU A 115 0.98 10.12 -6.33
N ILE A 116 0.23 10.69 -7.29
CA ILE A 116 -0.19 12.11 -7.30
C ILE A 116 -0.99 12.49 -6.05
N LEU A 117 -1.83 11.59 -5.56
CA LEU A 117 -2.65 11.80 -4.37
C LEU A 117 -1.83 11.79 -3.08
N ASN A 118 -0.59 11.31 -3.11
CA ASN A 118 0.27 11.26 -1.93
C ASN A 118 0.43 12.67 -1.30
N PRO A 119 0.27 12.81 0.03
CA PRO A 119 0.46 14.06 0.75
C PRO A 119 1.83 14.73 0.51
N ASN A 120 2.88 13.96 0.23
CA ASN A 120 4.23 14.49 0.04
C ASN A 120 4.41 15.29 -1.26
N ILE A 121 3.51 15.11 -2.23
CA ILE A 121 3.57 15.81 -3.52
C ILE A 121 2.84 17.16 -3.38
N GLN A 122 3.47 18.26 -3.78
CA GLN A 122 2.91 19.60 -3.56
C GLN A 122 2.12 20.15 -4.74
N LEU A 123 1.48 19.25 -5.51
CA LEU A 123 0.55 19.63 -6.58
C LEU A 123 -0.65 20.42 -6.03
N SER A 124 -1.22 21.27 -6.89
CA SER A 124 -2.41 22.04 -6.54
C SER A 124 -3.55 21.13 -6.07
N SER A 125 -4.29 21.59 -5.07
CA SER A 125 -5.43 20.85 -4.51
C SER A 125 -6.49 20.53 -5.57
N GLN A 126 -6.63 21.38 -6.59
CA GLN A 126 -7.53 21.16 -7.73
C GLN A 126 -7.14 19.92 -8.54
N ILE A 127 -5.85 19.77 -8.89
CA ILE A 127 -5.35 18.62 -9.65
C ILE A 127 -5.53 17.33 -8.83
N LYS A 128 -5.24 17.38 -7.53
CA LYS A 128 -5.43 16.24 -6.64
C LYS A 128 -6.90 15.83 -6.53
N ASN A 129 -7.81 16.79 -6.34
CA ASN A 129 -9.24 16.54 -6.25
C ASN A 129 -9.81 15.99 -7.56
N GLN A 130 -9.38 16.53 -8.71
CA GLN A 130 -9.76 16.01 -10.03
C GLN A 130 -9.26 14.58 -10.24
N THR A 131 -8.02 14.30 -9.85
CA THR A 131 -7.43 12.95 -9.96
C THR A 131 -8.18 11.94 -9.11
N GLN A 132 -8.54 12.28 -7.86
CA GLN A 132 -9.35 11.42 -7.01
C GLN A 132 -10.76 11.22 -7.56
N THR A 133 -11.42 12.29 -8.02
CA THR A 133 -12.76 12.19 -8.62
C THR A 133 -12.74 11.30 -9.87
N ASN A 134 -11.68 11.38 -10.67
CA ASN A 134 -11.50 10.52 -11.83
C ASN A 134 -11.27 9.05 -11.42
N LEU A 135 -10.52 8.79 -10.35
CA LEU A 135 -10.32 7.45 -9.80
C LEU A 135 -11.64 6.86 -9.27
N GLU A 136 -12.42 7.65 -8.53
CA GLU A 136 -13.77 7.30 -8.07
C GLU A 136 -14.72 7.01 -9.24
N ASN A 137 -14.71 7.87 -10.26
CA ASN A 137 -15.53 7.68 -11.46
C ASN A 137 -15.14 6.40 -12.21
N LEU A 138 -13.84 6.08 -12.27
CA LEU A 138 -13.35 4.88 -12.93
C LEU A 138 -13.75 3.61 -12.19
N ILE A 139 -13.60 3.60 -10.86
CA ILE A 139 -13.72 2.36 -10.06
C ILE A 139 -15.14 2.13 -9.56
N ILE A 140 -15.81 3.18 -9.09
CA ILE A 140 -17.15 3.07 -8.52
C ILE A 140 -18.22 3.18 -9.61
N LYS A 141 -18.02 4.08 -10.59
CA LYS A 141 -19.02 4.39 -11.62
C LYS A 141 -18.74 3.72 -12.97
N ASN A 142 -17.59 3.08 -13.16
CA ASN A 142 -17.12 2.54 -14.46
C ASN A 142 -17.23 3.58 -15.60
N LEU A 143 -16.90 4.83 -15.29
CA LEU A 143 -16.86 5.91 -16.27
C LEU A 143 -15.42 6.12 -16.71
N THR A 144 -15.22 6.51 -17.98
CA THR A 144 -13.89 6.85 -18.46
C THR A 144 -13.40 8.12 -17.76
N PRO A 145 -12.09 8.21 -17.41
CA PRO A 145 -11.54 9.40 -16.79
C PRO A 145 -11.77 10.62 -17.68
N GLN A 146 -12.30 11.70 -17.10
CA GLN A 146 -12.41 12.98 -17.80
C GLN A 146 -11.03 13.64 -17.79
N VAL A 147 -10.31 13.50 -18.90
CA VAL A 147 -9.07 14.24 -19.15
C VAL A 147 -9.40 15.50 -19.94
N GLU A 148 -8.61 16.55 -19.76
CA GLU A 148 -8.77 17.83 -20.43
C GLU A 148 -9.08 17.68 -21.95
N PRO A 149 -9.90 18.58 -22.53
CA PRO A 149 -10.50 18.45 -23.86
C PRO A 149 -9.52 18.44 -25.05
N THR A 150 -8.21 18.49 -24.80
CA THR A 150 -7.15 18.51 -25.82
C THR A 150 -6.63 17.12 -26.18
N VAL A 151 -7.05 16.08 -25.47
CA VAL A 151 -6.56 14.70 -25.66
C VAL A 151 -7.59 13.90 -26.45
N SER A 152 -7.19 13.28 -27.57
CA SER A 152 -8.07 12.44 -28.38
C SER A 152 -8.66 11.31 -27.54
N SER A 153 -9.98 11.31 -27.38
CA SER A 153 -10.71 10.40 -26.51
C SER A 153 -10.53 8.94 -26.94
N ASN A 154 -9.81 8.14 -26.14
CA ASN A 154 -9.66 6.69 -26.34
C ASN A 154 -10.76 5.89 -25.62
N ASP A 155 -11.98 6.46 -25.52
CA ASP A 155 -13.04 5.96 -24.64
C ASP A 155 -13.42 4.49 -24.89
N ASP A 156 -13.37 4.05 -26.15
CA ASP A 156 -13.71 2.67 -26.53
C ASP A 156 -12.69 1.65 -25.99
N LYS A 157 -11.40 2.01 -25.97
CA LYS A 157 -10.34 1.17 -25.39
C LYS A 157 -10.48 1.08 -23.88
N TRP A 158 -10.80 2.19 -23.22
CA TRP A 158 -11.01 2.22 -21.77
C TRP A 158 -12.23 1.41 -21.33
N LYS A 159 -13.36 1.52 -22.05
CA LYS A 159 -14.56 0.70 -21.80
C LYS A 159 -14.29 -0.81 -21.91
N ALA A 160 -13.40 -1.23 -22.81
CA ALA A 160 -13.01 -2.63 -22.97
C ALA A 160 -12.08 -3.16 -21.85
N LEU A 161 -11.55 -2.27 -21.01
CA LEU A 161 -10.68 -2.61 -19.89
C LEU A 161 -11.44 -2.62 -18.56
N LEU A 162 -12.52 -1.84 -18.47
CA LEU A 162 -13.46 -1.85 -17.35
C LEU A 162 -14.17 -3.23 -17.27
N ASN A 163 -14.32 -3.76 -16.05
CA ASN A 163 -14.79 -5.12 -15.73
C ASN A 163 -13.76 -6.25 -15.90
N LYS A 164 -12.48 -5.92 -16.05
CA LYS A 164 -11.39 -6.90 -15.94
C LYS A 164 -10.84 -6.97 -14.51
N GLN A 165 -10.16 -8.09 -14.25
CA GLN A 165 -9.56 -8.61 -13.01
C GLN A 165 -9.18 -7.60 -11.91
N PRO A 166 -9.13 -8.05 -10.64
CA PRO A 166 -8.65 -7.23 -9.51
C PRO A 166 -7.25 -6.67 -9.75
N ILE A 167 -7.07 -5.40 -9.41
CA ILE A 167 -5.77 -4.73 -9.50
C ILE A 167 -5.15 -4.75 -8.11
N VAL A 168 -4.23 -5.69 -7.91
CA VAL A 168 -3.50 -5.83 -6.64
C VAL A 168 -2.35 -4.82 -6.60
N ILE A 169 -2.35 -3.99 -5.57
CA ILE A 169 -1.36 -2.95 -5.33
C ILE A 169 -0.68 -3.22 -3.99
N ASP A 170 0.64 -3.29 -4.02
CA ASP A 170 1.44 -3.33 -2.80
C ASP A 170 1.37 -1.97 -2.10
N ALA A 171 0.59 -1.90 -1.04
CA ALA A 171 0.31 -0.66 -0.33
C ALA A 171 1.54 -0.10 0.40
N ASP A 172 2.57 -0.92 0.68
CA ASP A 172 3.85 -0.45 1.22
C ASP A 172 4.61 0.45 0.25
N THR A 173 4.21 0.45 -1.04
CA THR A 173 4.71 1.37 -2.06
C THR A 173 4.24 2.81 -1.82
N PHE A 174 3.06 3.01 -1.23
CA PHE A 174 2.44 4.35 -1.14
C PHE A 174 2.43 4.90 0.29
N LYS A 175 3.61 4.82 0.97
CA LYS A 175 3.77 5.38 2.31
C LYS A 175 3.37 6.86 2.34
N GLY A 176 2.51 7.20 3.30
CA GLY A 176 1.93 8.54 3.47
C GLY A 176 0.52 8.69 2.91
N LEU A 177 0.17 7.99 1.82
CA LEU A 177 -1.19 8.02 1.26
C LEU A 177 -2.13 7.09 2.03
N LEU A 178 -1.72 5.85 2.26
CA LEU A 178 -2.52 4.86 2.97
C LEU A 178 -1.58 4.00 3.81
N GLU A 179 -1.74 4.07 5.13
CA GLU A 179 -0.91 3.29 6.04
C GLU A 179 -1.78 2.36 6.88
N CYS A 180 -1.37 1.10 7.00
CA CYS A 180 -2.02 0.11 7.84
C CYS A 180 -1.02 -0.43 8.87
N LYS A 181 -1.43 -0.45 10.13
CA LYS A 181 -0.69 -1.09 11.22
C LYS A 181 -1.61 -2.05 11.93
N VAL A 182 -1.16 -3.28 12.11
CA VAL A 182 -1.94 -4.30 12.81
C VAL A 182 -1.14 -4.88 13.96
N TYR A 183 -1.81 -5.03 15.11
CA TYR A 183 -1.21 -5.59 16.29
C TYR A 183 -2.19 -6.33 17.19
N PHE A 184 -1.68 -7.36 17.85
CA PHE A 184 -2.33 -8.00 19.00
C PHE A 184 -2.02 -7.22 20.28
N THR A 185 -3.04 -7.04 21.11
CA THR A 185 -2.92 -6.37 22.42
C THR A 185 -2.07 -7.16 23.43
N HIS A 186 -2.05 -8.48 23.30
CA HIS A 186 -1.35 -9.42 24.17
C HIS A 186 -0.39 -10.32 23.37
N ASP A 187 0.74 -10.66 23.99
CA ASP A 187 1.76 -11.55 23.41
C ASP A 187 1.40 -13.03 23.56
N ALA A 188 0.66 -13.37 24.63
CA ALA A 188 0.07 -14.67 24.84
C ALA A 188 -1.36 -14.51 25.37
N VAL A 189 -2.27 -15.36 24.89
CA VAL A 189 -3.68 -15.38 25.29
C VAL A 189 -4.08 -16.82 25.60
N SER A 190 -4.76 -17.05 26.72
CA SER A 190 -5.30 -18.37 27.10
C SER A 190 -6.49 -18.77 26.23
N VAL A 191 -6.75 -20.07 26.08
CA VAL A 191 -7.86 -20.60 25.28
C VAL A 191 -9.23 -19.99 25.64
N ASP A 192 -9.43 -19.71 26.93
CA ASP A 192 -10.69 -19.21 27.47
C ASP A 192 -10.82 -17.68 27.42
N CYS A 193 -9.83 -16.97 26.88
CA CYS A 193 -9.83 -15.52 26.78
C CYS A 193 -9.90 -15.05 25.32
N ASP A 194 -10.63 -13.96 25.10
CA ASP A 194 -10.72 -13.35 23.79
C ASP A 194 -9.37 -12.79 23.34
N ILE A 195 -8.94 -13.20 22.15
CA ILE A 195 -7.87 -12.54 21.42
C ILE A 195 -8.42 -11.22 20.91
N THR A 196 -7.73 -10.13 21.24
CA THR A 196 -8.08 -8.80 20.75
C THR A 196 -7.03 -8.30 19.76
N LEU A 197 -7.50 -8.12 18.52
CA LEU A 197 -6.74 -7.67 17.37
C LEU A 197 -7.14 -6.24 17.02
N GLN A 198 -6.16 -5.35 16.83
CA GLN A 198 -6.41 -3.97 16.44
C GLN A 198 -5.77 -3.68 15.08
N VAL A 199 -6.59 -3.24 14.13
CA VAL A 199 -6.19 -2.77 12.81
C VAL A 199 -6.33 -1.25 12.77
N ALA A 200 -5.20 -0.55 12.79
CA ALA A 200 -5.13 0.89 12.62
C ALA A 200 -4.93 1.24 11.15
N LEU A 201 -5.81 2.09 10.62
CA LEU A 201 -5.76 2.61 9.25
C LEU A 201 -5.60 4.13 9.31
N LYS A 202 -4.71 4.67 8.47
CA LYS A 202 -4.52 6.10 8.27
C LYS A 202 -4.78 6.43 6.82
N ASN A 203 -5.77 7.28 6.60
CA ASN A 203 -6.15 7.80 5.30
C ASN A 203 -5.38 9.10 5.04
N GLY A 204 -4.67 9.21 3.91
CA GLY A 204 -4.01 10.43 3.43
C GLY A 204 -4.64 11.00 2.14
N PHE A 205 -5.78 10.48 1.70
CA PHE A 205 -6.50 10.97 0.53
C PHE A 205 -7.04 12.40 0.76
N PRO A 206 -7.03 13.28 -0.26
CA PRO A 206 -7.48 14.67 -0.14
C PRO A 206 -9.00 14.82 -0.01
N LEU A 207 -9.79 13.94 -0.61
CA LEU A 207 -11.25 13.87 -0.45
C LEU A 207 -11.66 12.61 0.36
N PRO A 208 -12.85 12.60 0.97
CA PRO A 208 -13.36 11.43 1.68
C PRO A 208 -13.38 10.19 0.77
N ILE A 209 -12.99 9.04 1.32
CA ILE A 209 -12.93 7.78 0.58
C ILE A 209 -13.71 6.69 1.32
N GLU A 210 -14.42 5.85 0.58
CA GLU A 210 -15.21 4.74 1.09
C GLU A 210 -14.63 3.43 0.55
N PHE A 211 -14.21 2.54 1.46
CA PHE A 211 -13.74 1.20 1.10
C PHE A 211 -14.88 0.19 1.26
N ASP A 212 -14.91 -0.82 0.39
CA ASP A 212 -15.98 -1.82 0.40
C ASP A 212 -15.72 -2.92 1.43
N GLN A 213 -14.47 -3.38 1.55
CA GLN A 213 -14.10 -4.47 2.46
C GLN A 213 -12.69 -4.33 3.02
N LEU A 214 -12.51 -4.76 4.26
CA LEU A 214 -11.22 -5.01 4.89
C LEU A 214 -11.14 -6.49 5.27
N LEU A 215 -10.08 -7.17 4.84
CA LEU A 215 -9.82 -8.58 5.08
C LEU A 215 -8.46 -8.73 5.75
N VAL A 216 -8.39 -9.52 6.83
CA VAL A 216 -7.14 -9.85 7.51
C VAL A 216 -6.88 -11.34 7.37
N TYR A 217 -5.73 -11.69 6.80
CA TYR A 217 -5.34 -13.08 6.59
C TYR A 217 -4.32 -13.53 7.63
N PHE A 218 -4.57 -14.68 8.23
CA PHE A 218 -3.72 -15.30 9.23
C PHE A 218 -2.94 -16.48 8.65
N ASN A 219 -1.98 -16.98 9.42
CA ASN A 219 -1.33 -18.26 9.13
C ASN A 219 -2.30 -19.44 9.28
N LEU A 220 -3.28 -19.31 10.17
CA LEU A 220 -4.37 -20.25 10.42
C LEU A 220 -5.64 -19.72 9.75
N LYS A 221 -6.00 -20.27 8.59
CA LYS A 221 -7.10 -19.78 7.73
C LYS A 221 -8.47 -19.73 8.40
N GLU A 222 -8.67 -20.51 9.46
CA GLU A 222 -9.92 -20.54 10.22
C GLU A 222 -10.25 -19.21 10.91
N TYR A 223 -9.24 -18.35 11.10
CA TYR A 223 -9.42 -17.03 11.68
C TYR A 223 -9.66 -15.93 10.64
N ASP A 224 -9.48 -16.21 9.34
CA ASP A 224 -9.63 -15.22 8.27
C ASP A 224 -11.06 -14.64 8.27
N ASP A 225 -12.07 -15.47 8.51
CA ASP A 225 -13.47 -15.05 8.54
C ASP A 225 -13.84 -14.18 9.75
N LEU A 226 -13.04 -14.20 10.81
CA LEU A 226 -13.31 -13.51 12.08
C LEU A 226 -12.85 -12.04 12.08
N ALA A 227 -11.95 -11.68 11.16
CA ALA A 227 -11.37 -10.34 11.08
C ALA A 227 -11.69 -9.66 9.74
N ASN A 228 -12.95 -9.82 9.30
CA ASN A 228 -13.47 -9.20 8.08
C ASN A 228 -14.45 -8.08 8.42
N VAL A 229 -14.32 -6.94 7.72
CA VAL A 229 -15.27 -5.82 7.81
C VAL A 229 -15.82 -5.56 6.42
N THR A 230 -17.13 -5.69 6.28
CA THR A 230 -17.88 -5.33 5.07
C THR A 230 -18.84 -4.16 5.30
N ASP A 231 -18.79 -3.57 6.50
CA ASP A 231 -19.63 -2.46 6.92
C ASP A 231 -19.07 -1.15 6.37
N VAL A 232 -19.74 -0.58 5.38
CA VAL A 232 -19.31 0.62 4.65
C VAL A 232 -19.19 1.83 5.56
N GLU A 233 -20.02 1.96 6.60
CA GLU A 233 -19.95 3.09 7.53
C GLU A 233 -18.63 3.08 8.32
N LYS A 234 -18.18 1.89 8.72
CA LYS A 234 -16.90 1.69 9.41
C LYS A 234 -15.70 1.88 8.49
N LEU A 235 -15.90 1.82 7.18
CA LEU A 235 -14.87 1.94 6.14
C LEU A 235 -14.93 3.26 5.36
N LYS A 236 -15.74 4.22 5.81
CA LYS A 236 -15.75 5.60 5.31
C LYS A 236 -14.77 6.47 6.08
N PHE A 237 -13.78 7.01 5.40
CA PHE A 237 -12.74 7.86 5.99
C PHE A 237 -12.85 9.30 5.48
N SER A 238 -12.80 10.25 6.40
CA SER A 238 -12.55 11.65 6.06
C SER A 238 -11.07 11.88 5.75
N PRO A 239 -10.71 12.98 5.05
CA PRO A 239 -9.32 13.29 4.71
C PRO A 239 -8.43 13.36 5.94
N ASN A 240 -7.25 12.73 5.90
CA ASN A 240 -6.30 12.66 7.01
C ASN A 240 -6.82 11.96 8.29
N GLU A 241 -7.93 11.23 8.20
CA GLU A 241 -8.49 10.50 9.34
C GLU A 241 -7.69 9.24 9.68
N GLN A 242 -7.61 8.96 10.96
CA GLN A 242 -7.04 7.73 11.50
C GLN A 242 -8.14 6.98 12.25
N ARG A 243 -8.27 5.67 12.00
CA ARG A 243 -9.27 4.83 12.65
C ARG A 243 -8.65 3.53 13.12
N ILE A 244 -9.09 3.05 14.28
CA ILE A 244 -8.70 1.75 14.81
C ILE A 244 -9.93 0.86 14.83
N LEU A 245 -9.86 -0.26 14.14
CA LEU A 245 -10.86 -1.32 14.14
C LEU A 245 -10.40 -2.40 15.12
N THR A 246 -11.26 -2.74 16.07
CA THR A 246 -10.96 -3.76 17.09
C THR A 246 -11.80 -4.99 16.82
N PHE A 247 -11.14 -6.14 16.75
CA PHE A 247 -11.74 -7.46 16.56
C PHE A 247 -11.45 -8.31 17.78
N ASN A 248 -12.50 -8.89 18.36
CA ASN A 248 -12.39 -9.77 19.52
C ASN A 248 -12.92 -11.15 19.11
N PHE A 249 -12.13 -12.19 19.30
CA PHE A 249 -12.53 -13.55 19.00
C PHE A 249 -11.87 -14.57 19.92
N THR A 250 -12.54 -15.68 20.20
CA THR A 250 -12.02 -16.76 21.03
C THR A 250 -11.12 -17.71 20.22
N PRO A 251 -9.93 -18.08 20.74
CA PRO A 251 -9.12 -19.12 20.13
C PRO A 251 -9.77 -20.51 20.27
N ARG A 252 -9.58 -21.37 19.26
CA ARG A 252 -10.03 -22.76 19.30
C ARG A 252 -9.12 -23.61 20.18
N GLY A 253 -9.69 -24.57 20.92
CA GLY A 253 -8.95 -25.52 21.76
C GLY A 253 -7.90 -26.34 21.01
N ASP A 254 -8.16 -26.66 19.74
CA ASP A 254 -7.23 -27.41 18.87
C ASP A 254 -5.92 -26.65 18.57
N HIS A 255 -5.88 -25.35 18.84
CA HIS A 255 -4.76 -24.46 18.55
C HIS A 255 -3.95 -24.07 19.79
N VAL A 256 -4.17 -24.76 20.91
CA VAL A 256 -3.31 -24.68 22.09
C VAL A 256 -1.83 -24.88 21.71
N GLN A 257 -0.97 -24.00 22.23
CA GLN A 257 0.47 -23.93 21.95
C GLN A 257 0.85 -23.57 20.51
N ARG A 258 -0.10 -23.16 19.66
CA ARG A 258 0.20 -22.60 18.34
C ARG A 258 0.35 -21.08 18.42
N THR A 259 1.16 -20.55 17.50
CA THR A 259 1.35 -19.11 17.32
C THR A 259 0.39 -18.63 16.22
N LEU A 260 -0.52 -17.71 16.55
CA LEU A 260 -1.35 -17.03 15.57
C LEU A 260 -0.55 -15.84 15.01
N GLU A 261 -0.37 -15.80 13.69
CA GLU A 261 0.37 -14.75 12.99
C GLU A 261 -0.45 -14.16 11.84
N ILE A 262 -0.28 -12.86 11.61
CA ILE A 262 -0.92 -12.14 10.52
C ILE A 262 -0.03 -12.20 9.28
N THR A 263 -0.52 -12.83 8.23
CA THR A 263 0.19 -13.01 6.96
C THR A 263 0.10 -11.75 6.09
N SER A 264 -1.11 -11.22 5.92
CA SER A 264 -1.36 -10.03 5.10
C SER A 264 -2.69 -9.37 5.46
N VAL A 265 -2.82 -8.11 5.09
CA VAL A 265 -4.07 -7.35 5.18
C VAL A 265 -4.42 -6.89 3.77
N SER A 266 -5.69 -6.99 3.39
CA SER A 266 -6.23 -6.51 2.12
C SER A 266 -7.33 -5.50 2.40
N LEU A 267 -7.24 -4.33 1.78
CA LEU A 267 -8.29 -3.32 1.79
C LEU A 267 -8.79 -3.11 0.37
N ILE A 268 -10.05 -3.44 0.14
CA ILE A 268 -10.69 -3.43 -1.16
C ILE A 268 -11.39 -2.09 -1.39
N TYR A 269 -11.04 -1.45 -2.50
CA TYR A 269 -11.67 -0.23 -2.97
C TYR A 269 -12.37 -0.50 -4.31
N GLY A 270 -13.70 -0.42 -4.32
CA GLY A 270 -14.54 -0.77 -5.47
C GLY A 270 -15.21 -2.13 -5.30
N LYS A 271 -16.32 -2.32 -6.03
CA LYS A 271 -17.14 -3.53 -5.92
C LYS A 271 -16.41 -4.73 -6.51
N ILE A 272 -16.45 -5.86 -5.80
CA ILE A 272 -15.81 -7.13 -6.21
C ILE A 272 -16.27 -7.61 -7.59
N ASN A 273 -17.53 -7.31 -7.96
CA ASN A 273 -18.11 -7.70 -9.26
C ASN A 273 -17.62 -6.84 -10.44
N GLN A 274 -16.79 -5.84 -10.18
CA GLN A 274 -16.25 -4.89 -11.14
C GLN A 274 -14.72 -4.80 -10.96
N THR A 275 -14.09 -3.94 -11.74
CA THR A 275 -12.68 -3.60 -11.52
C THR A 275 -12.55 -2.91 -10.16
N HIS A 276 -11.80 -3.52 -9.25
CA HIS A 276 -11.52 -2.99 -7.92
C HIS A 276 -10.02 -2.99 -7.65
N ILE A 277 -9.60 -2.13 -6.73
CA ILE A 277 -8.23 -2.09 -6.22
C ILE A 277 -8.18 -2.90 -4.94
N ASP A 278 -7.24 -3.84 -4.86
CA ASP A 278 -6.88 -4.51 -3.62
C ASP A 278 -5.56 -3.94 -3.11
N PHE A 279 -5.64 -3.13 -2.05
CA PHE A 279 -4.47 -2.64 -1.32
C PHE A 279 -3.98 -3.73 -0.37
N GLN A 280 -2.88 -4.37 -0.73
CA GLN A 280 -2.32 -5.47 0.04
C GLN A 280 -1.09 -5.02 0.84
N TRP A 281 -1.10 -5.25 2.15
CA TRP A 281 0.08 -5.19 3.01
C TRP A 281 0.55 -6.61 3.33
N ARG A 282 1.80 -6.93 2.98
CA ARG A 282 2.36 -8.27 3.20
C ARG A 282 3.37 -8.25 4.34
N THR A 283 3.18 -9.10 5.33
CA THR A 283 4.06 -9.19 6.50
C THR A 283 5.42 -9.82 6.18
N SER A 284 5.54 -10.54 5.06
CA SER A 284 6.67 -11.43 4.75
C SER A 284 7.90 -10.77 4.08
N LEU A 285 7.90 -9.46 3.84
CA LEU A 285 8.99 -8.79 3.11
C LEU A 285 10.02 -8.15 4.02
N GLN A 286 10.91 -8.98 4.58
CA GLN A 286 12.13 -8.61 5.32
C GLN A 286 11.91 -7.66 6.53
N PRO A 287 12.76 -7.70 7.56
CA PRO A 287 12.75 -6.69 8.59
C PRO A 287 13.21 -5.35 7.97
N ASN A 288 12.27 -4.58 7.42
CA ASN A 288 12.54 -3.20 7.04
C ASN A 288 12.98 -2.45 8.31
N PRO A 289 14.15 -1.77 8.34
CA PRO A 289 14.65 -1.08 9.52
C PRO A 289 13.72 0.06 10.00
N SER A 290 12.76 0.49 9.18
CA SER A 290 11.68 1.42 9.57
C SER A 290 10.55 0.79 10.40
N PHE A 291 10.57 -0.53 10.66
CA PHE A 291 9.58 -1.25 11.47
C PHE A 291 10.16 -1.80 12.78
N GLN A 292 11.39 -1.42 13.16
CA GLN A 292 12.06 -1.94 14.37
C GLN A 292 12.23 -0.95 15.53
N GLN A 293 11.63 0.24 15.47
CA GLN A 293 11.67 1.16 16.62
C GLN A 293 10.28 1.67 16.98
N GLY A 294 9.50 0.78 17.59
CA GLY A 294 8.44 1.15 18.51
C GLY A 294 8.80 0.59 19.89
N PRO A 295 8.64 1.35 20.99
CA PRO A 295 8.91 0.82 22.32
C PRO A 295 8.07 -0.44 22.58
N LEU A 296 8.71 -1.49 23.11
CA LEU A 296 8.07 -2.75 23.53
C LEU A 296 7.03 -2.57 24.66
N THR A 297 6.85 -1.34 25.16
CA THR A 297 5.90 -1.00 26.20
C THR A 297 4.93 0.07 25.68
N PRO A 298 3.61 -0.18 25.74
CA PRO A 298 2.63 0.87 25.49
C PRO A 298 2.68 1.81 26.69
N LYS A 299 3.44 2.89 26.62
CA LYS A 299 3.15 4.06 27.47
C LYS A 299 1.84 4.63 26.94
N TRP A 300 0.72 4.14 27.48
CA TRP A 300 -0.61 4.66 27.21
C TRP A 300 -0.61 6.17 27.45
N GLN A 301 -0.62 6.93 26.37
CA GLN A 301 -1.15 8.28 26.37
C GLN A 301 -1.84 8.49 25.02
N ILE A 302 -3.11 8.09 24.95
CA ILE A 302 -4.09 8.92 24.22
C ILE A 302 -4.11 10.25 24.99
N LYS A 303 -3.15 11.13 24.68
CA LYS A 303 -3.25 12.52 25.10
C LYS A 303 -4.30 13.13 24.18
N ALA A 304 -5.48 13.39 24.75
CA ALA A 304 -6.54 14.18 24.12
C ALA A 304 -7.04 13.66 22.75
N GLY A 305 -7.47 12.39 22.67
CA GLY A 305 -8.22 11.88 21.52
C GLY A 305 -7.43 11.68 20.20
N HIS A 306 -6.13 11.98 20.16
CA HIS A 306 -5.30 11.77 18.98
C HIS A 306 -4.53 10.44 19.03
N ILE A 307 -4.59 9.67 17.94
CA ILE A 307 -3.79 8.45 17.76
C ILE A 307 -2.35 8.87 17.44
N LEU A 308 -1.41 8.51 18.31
CA LEU A 308 0.03 8.69 18.06
C LEU A 308 0.51 7.57 17.15
N TRP A 309 0.36 7.77 15.84
CA TRP A 309 0.64 6.77 14.81
C TRP A 309 2.05 6.14 14.93
N GLU A 310 3.06 6.92 15.31
CA GLU A 310 4.45 6.46 15.49
C GLU A 310 4.63 5.53 16.69
N ASN A 311 3.77 5.65 17.71
CA ASN A 311 3.87 4.89 18.96
C ASN A 311 3.03 3.60 18.94
N LEU A 312 2.34 3.30 17.84
CA LEU A 312 1.56 2.07 17.72
C LEU A 312 2.49 0.86 17.75
N PRO A 313 2.24 -0.14 18.62
CA PRO A 313 3.08 -1.32 18.71
C PRO A 313 2.97 -2.14 17.43
N ILE A 314 4.05 -2.85 17.08
CA ILE A 314 4.07 -3.78 15.95
C ILE A 314 4.11 -5.18 16.53
N ARG A 315 2.95 -5.73 16.91
CA ARG A 315 2.82 -7.09 17.45
C ARG A 315 1.98 -7.96 16.51
N ARG A 316 2.61 -8.57 15.52
CA ARG A 316 1.93 -9.33 14.44
C ARG A 316 1.70 -10.81 14.77
N LYS A 317 2.16 -11.26 15.94
CA LYS A 317 2.02 -12.63 16.42
C LYS A 317 1.48 -12.63 17.84
N THR A 318 0.71 -13.65 18.19
CA THR A 318 0.29 -13.93 19.57
C THR A 318 0.29 -15.44 19.79
N ASN A 319 0.66 -15.86 21.00
CA ASN A 319 0.74 -17.27 21.36
C ASN A 319 -0.54 -17.71 22.06
N VAL A 320 -1.19 -18.76 21.56
CA VAL A 320 -2.33 -19.36 22.27
C VAL A 320 -1.76 -20.31 23.32
N ILE A 321 -1.93 -19.96 24.59
CA ILE A 321 -1.44 -20.76 25.72
C ILE A 321 -2.58 -21.55 26.36
N MET A 322 -2.21 -22.63 27.05
CA MET A 322 -3.16 -23.33 27.92
C MET A 322 -3.69 -22.38 28.98
N ARG A 323 -4.93 -22.62 29.42
CA ARG A 323 -5.46 -21.93 30.59
C ARG A 323 -4.54 -22.17 31.79
N ALA A 324 -4.31 -21.14 32.59
CA ALA A 324 -3.65 -21.30 33.87
C ALA A 324 -4.62 -22.01 34.80
N ALA A 325 -4.21 -23.16 35.37
CA ALA A 325 -5.06 -23.91 36.28
C ALA A 325 -5.22 -23.13 37.59
N GLU A 326 -6.46 -22.77 37.95
CA GLU A 326 -6.76 -22.12 39.23
C GLU A 326 -6.89 -23.19 40.32
N VAL A 327 -5.76 -23.65 40.84
CA VAL A 327 -5.70 -24.71 41.84
C VAL A 327 -4.97 -24.22 43.08
N GLN A 328 -5.58 -24.41 44.24
CA GLN A 328 -4.95 -24.15 45.52
C GLN A 328 -4.26 -25.43 46.01
N LEU A 329 -2.93 -25.36 46.18
CA LEU A 329 -2.12 -26.44 46.73
C LEU A 329 -1.70 -26.08 48.15
N THR A 330 -2.13 -26.86 49.13
CA THR A 330 -1.67 -26.74 50.52
C THR A 330 -0.93 -28.01 50.92
N VAL A 331 0.28 -27.83 51.43
CA VAL A 331 1.12 -28.94 51.90
C VAL A 331 1.07 -28.95 53.42
N GLU A 332 0.60 -30.06 53.98
CA GLU A 332 0.55 -30.30 55.41
C GLU A 332 1.61 -31.33 55.76
N HIS A 333 2.56 -30.92 56.59
CA HIS A 333 3.66 -31.77 57.03
C HIS A 333 4.08 -31.44 58.47
N GLN A 334 4.70 -32.40 59.15
CA GLN A 334 5.27 -32.21 60.49
C GLN A 334 6.75 -32.54 60.45
N LEU A 335 7.60 -31.59 60.85
CA LEU A 335 9.08 -31.71 60.78
C LEU A 335 9.58 -33.04 61.37
N PRO A 336 10.47 -33.77 60.70
CA PRO A 336 10.97 -35.04 61.19
C PRO A 336 11.89 -34.81 62.39
N VAL A 337 11.74 -35.62 63.44
CA VAL A 337 12.48 -35.47 64.70
C VAL A 337 13.66 -36.45 64.77
N LEU A 338 13.59 -37.56 64.03
CA LEU A 338 14.59 -38.63 64.04
C LEU A 338 15.32 -38.77 62.70
N LEU A 339 16.61 -39.11 62.76
CA LEU A 339 17.40 -39.52 61.60
C LEU A 339 16.86 -40.88 61.09
N TYR A 340 16.55 -40.94 59.79
CA TYR A 340 15.98 -42.11 59.07
C TYR A 340 14.47 -42.39 59.30
N GLU A 341 13.71 -41.41 59.80
CA GLU A 341 12.26 -41.53 59.90
C GLU A 341 11.57 -41.31 58.54
N SER A 342 10.49 -42.06 58.29
CA SER A 342 9.63 -41.84 57.12
C SER A 342 8.81 -40.57 57.35
N TYR A 343 8.95 -39.58 56.48
CA TYR A 343 8.32 -38.27 56.60
C TYR A 343 7.04 -38.18 55.76
N PRO A 344 5.84 -38.33 56.34
CA PRO A 344 4.60 -38.26 55.59
C PRO A 344 4.27 -36.82 55.23
N ILE A 345 4.17 -36.54 53.94
CA ILE A 345 3.71 -35.26 53.41
C ILE A 345 2.29 -35.47 52.90
N LYS A 346 1.32 -34.69 53.43
CA LYS A 346 -0.03 -34.65 52.87
C LYS A 346 -0.12 -33.45 51.93
N ILE A 347 -0.47 -33.71 50.68
CA ILE A 347 -0.68 -32.68 49.67
C ILE A 347 -2.20 -32.56 49.46
N HIS A 348 -2.76 -31.42 49.80
CA HIS A 348 -4.16 -31.10 49.54
C HIS A 348 -4.23 -30.25 48.28
N ILE A 349 -4.99 -30.72 47.29
CA ILE A 349 -5.20 -30.05 46.01
C ILE A 349 -6.68 -29.69 45.93
N LYS A 350 -6.99 -28.40 45.91
CA LYS A 350 -8.35 -27.90 45.78
C LYS A 350 -8.51 -27.20 44.43
N ASN A 351 -9.42 -27.70 43.60
CA ASN A 351 -9.84 -27.01 42.39
C ASN A 351 -10.61 -25.74 42.78
N CYS A 352 -10.16 -24.59 42.29
CA CYS A 352 -10.86 -23.32 42.44
C CYS A 352 -11.51 -22.88 41.13
N GLU A 353 -11.43 -23.69 40.06
CA GLU A 353 -12.10 -23.41 38.79
C GLU A 353 -13.63 -23.53 38.92
N ASN A 354 -14.35 -22.78 38.09
CA ASN A 354 -15.82 -22.82 38.01
C ASN A 354 -16.38 -24.09 37.35
N VAL A 355 -15.50 -24.96 36.83
CA VAL A 355 -15.84 -26.16 36.08
C VAL A 355 -15.16 -27.36 36.73
N ASP A 356 -15.87 -28.50 36.77
CA ASP A 356 -15.32 -29.75 37.31
C ASP A 356 -14.15 -30.26 36.44
N ILE A 357 -13.16 -30.89 37.07
CA ILE A 357 -11.91 -31.34 36.41
C ILE A 357 -12.18 -32.34 35.26
N GLN A 358 -13.36 -32.98 35.24
CA GLN A 358 -13.71 -34.02 34.27
C GLN A 358 -14.21 -33.51 32.91
N SER A 359 -14.56 -32.22 32.78
CA SER A 359 -15.19 -31.67 31.56
C SER A 359 -14.27 -30.79 30.71
N ALA A 360 -12.96 -30.78 30.97
CA ALA A 360 -11.96 -30.12 30.13
C ALA A 360 -11.29 -31.14 29.20
N VAL A 361 -11.94 -31.48 28.10
CA VAL A 361 -11.33 -32.17 26.94
C VAL A 361 -11.31 -31.22 25.77
#